data_AF-A0AAV2SUY0-F1
#
_entry.id   AF-A0AAV2SUY0-F1
#
_cell.length_a   1.000
_cell.length_b   1.000
_cell.length_c   1.000
_cell.angle_alpha   90.00
_cell.angle_beta   90.00
_cell.angle_gamma   90.00
#
_symmetry.space_group_name_H-M   'P 1'
#
loop_
_entity.id
_entity.type
_entity.pdbx_description
1 polymer ?
#
loop_
_entity_poly.entity_id
_entity_poly.type
_entity_poly.pdbx_seq_one_letter_code
_entity_poly.pdbx_strand_id
1 'polypeptide(L)'
;INICKFRCRNTKIPVVILGYRNRYQPYEERMCSMCNRNEIGDEYHYILQCPTFQSHRRKLLNNYYVRNPSMNKFSQLLQSENIRIQTNLAKLIKEIRKIFR
;
A
#
# COMPACT_ATOMS: atom_id res chain seq x y z
N ILE A 1 -12.76 -0.56 10.10
CA ILE A 1 -11.90 -0.27 8.93
C ILE A 1 -11.71 -1.58 8.17
N ASN A 2 -12.15 -1.67 6.92
CA ASN A 2 -12.19 -2.94 6.20
C ASN A 2 -10.87 -3.15 5.42
N ILE A 3 -9.93 -3.90 6.03
CA ILE A 3 -8.67 -4.36 5.41
C ILE A 3 -8.97 -5.29 4.22
N CYS A 4 -10.09 -6.01 4.24
CA CYS A 4 -10.46 -6.94 3.18
C CYS A 4 -10.60 -6.24 1.82
N LYS A 5 -11.11 -4.99 1.78
CA LYS A 5 -11.12 -4.23 0.52
C LYS A 5 -9.72 -4.04 -0.08
N PHE A 6 -8.72 -3.81 0.76
CA PHE A 6 -7.34 -3.69 0.33
C PHE A 6 -6.77 -5.04 -0.11
N ARG A 7 -7.01 -6.11 0.66
CA ARG A 7 -6.57 -7.49 0.31
C ARG A 7 -7.19 -8.00 -1.00
N CYS A 8 -8.45 -7.65 -1.26
CA CYS A 8 -9.19 -8.07 -2.46
C CYS A 8 -9.01 -7.11 -3.65
N ARG A 9 -7.98 -6.25 -3.65
CA ARG A 9 -7.74 -5.24 -4.70
C ARG A 9 -8.93 -4.32 -5.01
N ASN A 10 -9.83 -4.15 -4.05
CA ASN A 10 -10.97 -3.25 -4.13
C ASN A 10 -10.60 -1.86 -3.57
N THR A 11 -9.56 -1.28 -4.16
CA THR A 11 -9.09 0.08 -3.86
C THR A 11 -8.77 0.84 -5.13
N LYS A 12 -8.95 2.15 -5.09
CA LYS A 12 -8.81 3.08 -6.21
C LYS A 12 -7.35 3.51 -6.45
N ILE A 13 -6.41 2.63 -6.19
CA ILE A 13 -4.98 2.91 -6.43
C ILE A 13 -4.64 2.77 -7.93
N PRO A 14 -3.56 3.41 -8.43
CA PRO A 14 -3.22 3.44 -9.85
C PRO A 14 -3.16 2.06 -10.52
N VAL A 15 -2.55 1.06 -9.87
CA VAL A 15 -2.43 -0.28 -10.44
C VAL A 15 -3.79 -0.94 -10.74
N VAL A 16 -4.80 -0.62 -9.92
CA VAL A 16 -6.18 -1.12 -10.07
C VAL A 16 -6.94 -0.26 -11.09
N ILE A 17 -6.96 1.07 -10.91
CA ILE A 17 -7.72 1.97 -11.79
C ILE A 17 -7.23 1.91 -13.22
N LEU A 18 -5.91 2.01 -13.45
CA LEU A 18 -5.35 2.01 -14.80
C LEU A 18 -5.54 0.64 -15.46
N GLY A 19 -5.51 -0.45 -14.68
CA GLY A 19 -5.83 -1.79 -15.17
C GLY A 19 -7.25 -1.92 -15.71
N TYR A 20 -8.24 -1.25 -15.11
CA TYR A 20 -9.63 -1.26 -15.60
C TYR A 20 -9.90 -0.19 -16.68
N ARG A 21 -9.38 1.03 -16.51
CA ARG A 21 -9.66 2.17 -17.41
C ARG A 21 -8.91 2.10 -18.72
N ASN A 22 -7.69 1.56 -18.71
CA ASN A 22 -6.85 1.48 -19.89
C ASN A 22 -6.26 0.07 -20.00
N ARG A 23 -7.03 -0.85 -20.60
CA ARG A 23 -6.62 -2.25 -20.79
C ARG A 23 -5.30 -2.41 -21.55
N TYR A 24 -4.89 -1.40 -22.31
CA TYR A 24 -3.64 -1.39 -23.07
C TYR A 24 -2.46 -0.81 -22.30
N GLN A 25 -2.65 -0.21 -21.12
CA GLN A 25 -1.54 0.33 -20.34
C GLN A 25 -0.75 -0.79 -19.64
N PRO A 26 0.54 -0.96 -19.96
CA PRO A 26 1.41 -1.94 -19.32
C PRO A 26 1.44 -1.77 -17.80
N TYR A 27 1.65 -2.87 -17.07
CA TYR A 27 1.73 -2.84 -15.60
C TYR A 27 2.84 -1.90 -15.10
N GLU A 28 3.98 -1.92 -15.79
CA GLU A 28 5.18 -1.15 -15.47
C GLU A 28 4.97 0.37 -15.56
N GLU A 29 3.98 0.81 -16.33
CA GLU A 29 3.65 2.23 -16.50
C GLU A 29 2.60 2.71 -15.49
N ARG A 30 2.12 1.85 -14.58
CA ARG A 30 1.10 2.20 -13.59
C ARG A 30 1.74 2.85 -12.38
N MET A 31 2.36 4.00 -12.61
CA MET A 31 3.21 4.69 -11.66
C MET A 31 2.44 5.28 -10.48
N CYS A 32 3.13 5.41 -9.36
CA CYS A 32 2.67 6.18 -8.22
C CYS A 32 2.61 7.67 -8.58
N SER A 33 1.42 8.27 -8.55
CA SER A 33 1.24 9.71 -8.79
C SER A 33 1.54 10.59 -7.58
N MET A 34 1.80 9.99 -6.41
CA MET A 34 1.92 10.69 -5.13
C MET A 34 3.36 10.93 -4.69
N CYS A 35 4.34 10.31 -5.34
CA CYS A 35 5.74 10.47 -5.01
C CYS A 35 6.62 10.48 -6.26
N ASN A 36 7.79 11.13 -6.15
CA ASN A 36 8.69 11.33 -7.27
C ASN A 36 9.70 10.19 -7.44
N ARG A 37 9.35 8.97 -7.02
CA ARG A 37 10.27 7.81 -7.08
C ARG A 37 10.24 7.08 -8.42
N ASN A 38 9.29 7.41 -9.30
CA ASN A 38 9.04 6.64 -10.51
C ASN A 38 9.00 5.14 -10.21
N GLU A 39 8.21 4.77 -9.20
CA GLU A 39 7.91 3.38 -8.83
C GLU A 39 6.44 3.09 -9.15
N ILE A 40 6.13 1.81 -9.36
CA ILE A 40 4.76 1.33 -9.60
C ILE A 40 3.89 1.64 -8.38
N GLY A 41 2.72 2.23 -8.63
CA GLY A 41 1.74 2.63 -7.61
C GLY A 41 0.86 1.46 -7.18
N ASP A 42 1.45 0.44 -6.58
CA ASP A 42 0.76 -0.75 -6.06
C ASP A 42 0.65 -0.76 -4.52
N GLU A 43 -0.02 -1.78 -4.00
CA GLU A 43 -0.23 -1.96 -2.56
C GLU A 43 1.08 -2.00 -1.75
N TYR A 44 2.09 -2.67 -2.28
CA TYR A 44 3.39 -2.83 -1.63
C TYR A 44 4.09 -1.48 -1.53
N HIS A 45 4.14 -0.74 -2.64
CA HIS A 45 4.71 0.59 -2.66
C HIS A 45 4.03 1.49 -1.63
N TYR A 46 2.69 1.60 -1.64
CA TYR A 46 2.01 2.50 -0.71
C TYR A 46 2.19 2.14 0.76
N ILE A 47 2.17 0.85 1.10
CA ILE A 47 2.30 0.42 2.50
C ILE A 47 3.76 0.53 2.98
N LEU A 48 4.74 0.10 2.18
CA LEU A 48 6.11 -0.13 2.66
C LEU A 48 7.19 0.77 2.07
N GLN A 49 6.96 1.46 0.94
CA GLN A 49 8.01 2.23 0.27
C GLN A 49 7.68 3.72 0.11
N CYS A 50 6.49 4.07 -0.36
CA CYS A 50 6.03 5.40 -0.74
C CYS A 50 6.41 6.50 0.29
N PRO A 51 7.25 7.48 -0.07
CA PRO A 51 7.67 8.56 0.83
C PRO A 51 6.51 9.34 1.44
N THR A 52 5.43 9.53 0.69
CA THR A 52 4.23 10.27 1.10
C THR A 52 3.63 9.73 2.40
N PHE A 53 3.77 8.42 2.64
CA PHE A 53 3.24 7.76 3.83
C PHE A 53 4.32 7.41 4.86
N GLN A 54 5.56 7.88 4.72
CA GLN A 54 6.68 7.50 5.58
C GLN A 54 6.43 7.80 7.06
N SER A 55 5.90 8.99 7.39
CA SER A 55 5.60 9.38 8.78
C SER A 55 4.52 8.50 9.40
N HIS A 56 3.45 8.22 8.65
CA HIS A 56 2.40 7.29 9.08
C HIS A 56 2.93 5.88 9.28
N ARG A 57 3.76 5.40 8.34
CA ARG A 57 4.39 4.08 8.39
C ARG A 57 5.28 3.92 9.62
N ARG A 58 6.17 4.88 9.90
CA ARG A 58 7.06 4.85 11.07
C ARG A 58 6.30 4.88 12.40
N LYS A 59 5.13 5.52 12.43
CA LYS A 59 4.28 5.59 13.63
C LYS A 59 3.44 4.33 13.86
N LEU A 60 2.99 3.68 12.78
CA LEU A 60 2.00 2.60 12.85
C LEU A 60 2.62 1.20 12.69
N LEU A 61 3.68 1.06 11.90
CA LEU A 61 4.33 -0.22 11.64
C LEU A 61 5.58 -0.40 12.49
N ASN A 62 5.84 -1.64 12.89
CA ASN A 62 7.09 -1.99 13.54
C ASN A 62 8.28 -1.76 12.58
N ASN A 63 9.40 -1.25 13.11
CA ASN A 63 10.67 -1.08 12.38
C ASN A 63 11.11 -2.32 11.61
N TYR A 64 10.75 -3.53 12.06
CA TYR A 64 10.98 -4.77 11.31
C TYR A 64 10.48 -4.70 9.85
N TYR A 65 9.26 -4.19 9.64
CA TYR A 65 8.64 -4.06 8.32
C TYR A 65 9.18 -2.86 7.52
N VAL A 66 9.57 -1.79 8.23
CA VAL A 66 9.98 -0.51 7.61
C VAL A 66 11.43 -0.54 7.16
N ARG A 67 12.33 -1.11 7.97
CA ARG A 67 13.75 -1.22 7.65
C ARG A 67 13.92 -2.32 6.60
N ASN A 68 14.50 -1.99 5.44
CA ASN A 68 14.73 -2.91 4.32
C ASN A 68 13.42 -3.67 3.97
N PRO A 69 12.43 -2.98 3.38
CA PRO A 69 11.16 -3.60 3.04
C PRO A 69 11.38 -4.69 1.99
N SER A 70 10.60 -5.76 2.06
CA SER A 70 10.65 -6.87 1.11
C SER A 70 9.27 -7.47 0.93
N MET A 71 9.07 -8.20 -0.17
CA MET A 71 7.80 -8.89 -0.41
C MET A 71 7.47 -9.91 0.69
N ASN A 72 8.48 -10.58 1.26
CA ASN A 72 8.27 -11.50 2.38
C ASN A 72 7.72 -10.79 3.62
N LYS A 73 8.29 -9.62 3.97
CA LYS A 73 7.80 -8.79 5.09
C LYS A 73 6.40 -8.26 4.84
N PHE A 74 6.10 -7.91 3.58
CA PHE A 74 4.77 -7.50 3.17
C PHE A 74 3.74 -8.61 3.36
N SER A 75 4.04 -9.82 2.87
CA SER A 75 3.18 -10.99 3.06
C SER A 75 2.95 -11.29 4.54
N GLN A 76 4.00 -11.27 5.36
CA GLN A 76 3.88 -11.44 6.81
C GLN A 76 3.01 -10.36 7.47
N LEU A 77 3.15 -9.09 7.05
CA LEU A 77 2.32 -8.00 7.56
C LEU A 77 0.85 -8.21 7.22
N LEU A 78 0.55 -8.61 5.98
CA LEU A 78 -0.82 -8.88 5.54
C LEU A 78 -1.43 -10.10 6.22
N GLN A 79 -0.63 -11.14 6.51
CA GLN A 79 -1.08 -12.40 7.12
C GLN A 79 -1.04 -12.41 8.66
N SER A 80 -0.54 -11.34 9.30
CA SER A 80 -0.41 -11.31 10.76
C SER A 80 -1.74 -11.52 11.48
N GLU A 81 -1.80 -12.44 12.42
CA GLU A 81 -2.97 -12.64 13.29
C GLU A 81 -2.99 -11.67 14.49
N ASN A 82 -1.92 -10.89 14.66
CA ASN A 82 -1.81 -9.95 15.76
C ASN A 82 -2.76 -8.77 15.56
N ILE A 83 -3.75 -8.65 16.45
CA ILE A 83 -4.78 -7.62 16.38
C ILE A 83 -4.23 -6.19 16.40
N ARG A 84 -3.11 -5.94 17.07
CA ARG A 84 -2.47 -4.61 17.10
C ARG A 84 -1.85 -4.28 15.76
N ILE A 85 -1.15 -5.23 15.16
CA ILE A 85 -0.57 -5.09 13.81
C ILE A 85 -1.68 -4.85 12.79
N GLN A 86 -2.73 -5.66 12.82
CA GLN A 86 -3.88 -5.49 11.92
C GLN A 86 -4.57 -4.14 12.12
N THR A 87 -4.78 -3.70 13.35
CA THR A 87 -5.41 -2.40 13.64
C THR A 87 -4.57 -1.24 13.11
N ASN A 88 -3.25 -1.29 13.30
CA ASN A 88 -2.35 -0.25 12.80
C ASN A 88 -2.23 -0.25 11.28
N LEU A 89 -2.19 -1.43 10.66
CA LEU A 89 -2.27 -1.58 9.21
C LEU A 89 -3.58 -0.97 8.67
N ALA A 90 -4.71 -1.26 9.33
CA ALA A 90 -6.00 -0.68 8.98
C ALA A 90 -5.97 0.85 9.01
N LYS A 91 -5.40 1.45 10.07
CA LYS A 91 -5.22 2.90 10.19
C LYS A 91 -4.38 3.46 9.05
N LEU A 92 -3.27 2.80 8.71
CA LEU A 92 -2.42 3.23 7.59
C LEU A 92 -3.18 3.17 6.25
N ILE A 93 -3.88 2.06 5.98
CA ILE A 93 -4.71 1.91 4.78
C ILE A 93 -5.81 2.97 4.72
N LYS A 94 -6.38 3.36 5.86
CA LYS A 94 -7.37 4.45 5.92
C LYS A 94 -6.76 5.77 5.45
N GLU A 95 -5.54 6.08 5.87
CA GLU A 95 -4.83 7.29 5.42
C GLU A 95 -4.52 7.25 3.92
N ILE A 96 -4.04 6.10 3.41
CA ILE A 96 -3.81 5.91 1.97
C ILE A 96 -5.11 6.14 1.18
N ARG A 97 -6.22 5.57 1.64
CA ARG A 97 -7.52 5.69 0.97
C ARG A 97 -8.11 7.11 0.99
N LYS A 98 -7.69 7.99 1.90
CA LYS A 98 -8.14 9.40 1.87
C LYS A 98 -7.66 10.12 0.61
N ILE A 99 -6.49 9.73 0.11
CA ILE A 99 -5.88 10.33 -1.08
C ILE A 99 -6.58 9.84 -2.35
N PHE A 100 -6.84 8.54 -2.44
CA PHE A 100 -7.38 7.90 -3.65
C PHE A 100 -8.92 7.78 -3.64
N ARG A 101 -9.64 8.71 -3.00
CA ARG A 101 -11.08 8.58 -2.73
C ARG A 101 -11.95 8.67 -3.99
#